data_AF-A0A945CPD5-F1
#
_entry.id   AF-A0A945CPD5-F1
#
_cell.length_a   1.000
_cell.length_b   1.000
_cell.length_c   1.000
_cell.angle_alpha   90.00
_cell.angle_beta   90.00
_cell.angle_gamma   90.00
#
_symmetry.space_group_name_H-M   'P 1'
#
loop_
_entity.id
_entity.type
_entity.pdbx_description
1 polymer ?
#
loop_
_entity_poly.entity_id
_entity_poly.type
_entity_poly.pdbx_seq_one_letter_code
_entity_poly.pdbx_strand_id
1 'polypeptide(L)'
;LPVGKPYSDWPATGHECWIGETGWVAYSESQPHDVAVRSGNFLAARPGDDRARPLTTGYYFNHISVSACGRYFIGDATNLEGVPLVVGSVTTGRSAILCRTETTPASPQWIHAHPYFTTDGKSAIFNSDRSGVPQIYRIEIPDGLLEGLDSSAGIG
;
A
#
# COMPACT_ATOMS: atom_id res chain seq x y z
N LEU A 1 -17.32 5.00 9.81
CA LEU A 1 -16.25 4.00 9.63
C LEU A 1 -15.35 4.05 10.86
N PRO A 2 -14.89 2.92 11.41
CA PRO A 2 -13.94 2.90 12.53
C PRO A 2 -12.51 3.26 12.04
N VAL A 3 -12.31 4.52 11.65
CA VAL A 3 -11.07 5.03 11.04
C VAL A 3 -10.44 6.06 11.96
N GLY A 4 -9.19 5.84 12.35
CA GLY A 4 -8.42 6.75 13.19
C GLY A 4 -9.05 7.01 14.56
N LYS A 5 -8.47 7.95 15.31
CA LYS A 5 -9.03 8.41 16.60
C LYS A 5 -10.45 8.98 16.43
N PRO A 6 -11.39 8.68 17.36
CA PRO A 6 -11.23 7.90 18.59
C PRO A 6 -11.45 6.38 18.45
N TYR A 7 -11.64 5.87 17.23
CA TYR A 7 -11.96 4.47 16.97
C TYR A 7 -10.74 3.54 16.95
N SER A 8 -9.54 4.10 16.77
CA SER A 8 -8.26 3.43 16.93
C SER A 8 -7.30 4.25 17.80
N ASP A 9 -6.20 3.62 18.23
CA ASP A 9 -5.17 4.26 19.07
C ASP A 9 -4.38 5.36 18.32
N TRP A 10 -4.46 5.38 16.99
CA TRP A 10 -3.61 6.20 16.12
C TRP A 10 -4.45 7.06 15.17
N PRO A 11 -4.01 8.27 14.80
CA PRO A 11 -4.72 9.06 13.80
C PRO A 11 -4.54 8.45 12.41
N ALA A 12 -5.55 8.61 11.55
CA ALA A 12 -5.40 8.39 10.12
C ALA A 12 -4.41 9.43 9.53
N THR A 13 -3.66 9.02 8.52
CA THR A 13 -2.66 9.88 7.86
C THR A 13 -3.30 10.88 6.88
N GLY A 14 -4.52 10.61 6.42
CA GLY A 14 -5.13 11.28 5.27
C GLY A 14 -4.80 10.62 3.91
N HIS A 15 -4.10 9.48 3.93
CA HIS A 15 -3.93 8.64 2.75
C HIS A 15 -4.95 7.51 2.77
N GLU A 16 -5.96 7.62 1.91
CA GLU A 16 -7.05 6.67 1.80
C GLU A 16 -7.53 6.50 0.35
N CYS A 17 -8.13 5.35 0.06
CA CYS A 17 -8.78 5.06 -1.22
C CYS A 17 -9.89 4.02 -1.06
N TRP A 18 -10.77 3.93 -2.06
CA TRP A 18 -11.78 2.88 -2.13
C TRP A 18 -11.17 1.53 -2.51
N ILE A 19 -11.70 0.44 -1.95
CA ILE A 19 -11.39 -0.91 -2.41
C ILE A 19 -12.38 -1.29 -3.51
N GLY A 20 -12.07 -0.93 -4.75
CA GLY A 20 -12.97 -1.10 -5.90
C GLY A 20 -14.38 -0.56 -5.61
N GLU A 21 -15.40 -1.33 -5.99
CA GLU A 21 -16.82 -0.99 -5.74
C GLU A 21 -17.39 -1.68 -4.48
N THR A 22 -16.53 -2.20 -3.60
CA THR A 22 -16.96 -3.05 -2.47
C THR A 22 -17.65 -2.29 -1.33
N GLY A 23 -17.56 -0.95 -1.33
CA GLY A 23 -17.97 -0.09 -0.22
C GLY A 23 -16.99 -0.06 0.96
N TRP A 24 -15.84 -0.73 0.85
CA TRP A 24 -14.74 -0.64 1.81
C TRP A 24 -13.79 0.51 1.46
N VAL A 25 -13.20 1.12 2.49
CA VAL A 25 -12.13 2.11 2.38
C VAL A 25 -10.84 1.50 2.94
N ALA A 26 -9.75 1.63 2.20
CA ALA A 26 -8.40 1.35 2.68
C ALA A 26 -7.72 2.67 3.08
N TYR A 27 -6.96 2.69 4.15
CA TYR A 27 -6.30 3.88 4.68
C TYR A 27 -5.03 3.55 5.47
N SER A 28 -4.15 4.53 5.70
CA SER A 28 -3.00 4.36 6.60
C SER A 28 -3.12 5.11 7.92
N GLU A 29 -2.47 4.60 8.96
CA GLU A 29 -2.38 5.23 10.29
C GLU A 29 -0.95 5.65 10.63
N SER A 30 -0.81 6.76 11.37
CA SER A 30 0.47 7.26 11.89
C SER A 30 0.86 6.51 13.18
N GLN A 31 1.11 5.22 13.05
CA GLN A 31 1.56 4.36 14.14
C GLN A 31 3.08 4.52 14.37
N PRO A 32 3.62 4.24 15.57
CA PRO A 32 5.06 4.05 15.74
C PRO A 32 5.58 2.97 14.79
N HIS A 33 6.79 3.14 14.25
CA HIS A 33 7.33 2.26 13.20
C HIS A 33 7.33 0.77 13.58
N ASP A 34 7.71 0.43 14.82
CA ASP A 34 7.74 -0.97 15.28
C ASP A 34 6.32 -1.58 15.36
N VAL A 35 5.33 -0.76 15.74
CA VAL A 35 3.91 -1.15 15.82
C VAL A 35 3.37 -1.34 14.41
N ALA A 36 3.62 -0.40 13.50
CA ALA A 36 3.22 -0.49 12.10
C ALA A 36 3.74 -1.75 11.42
N VAL A 37 5.03 -2.06 11.59
CA VAL A 37 5.64 -3.25 11.00
C VAL A 37 5.05 -4.54 11.59
N ARG A 38 4.79 -4.57 12.90
CA ARG A 38 4.26 -5.76 13.59
C ARG A 38 2.78 -6.01 13.31
N SER A 39 1.96 -4.96 13.35
CA SER A 39 0.49 -5.04 13.35
C SER A 39 -0.16 -4.55 12.05
N GLY A 40 0.59 -3.90 11.16
CA GLY A 40 0.10 -3.30 9.93
C GLY A 40 -0.48 -1.91 10.16
N ASN A 41 0.08 -0.90 9.49
CA ASN A 41 -0.51 0.45 9.45
C ASN A 41 -1.37 0.72 8.21
N PHE A 42 -1.46 -0.23 7.27
CA PHE A 42 -2.35 -0.16 6.11
C PHE A 42 -3.58 -1.02 6.35
N LEU A 43 -4.71 -0.35 6.55
CA LEU A 43 -5.92 -0.90 7.14
C LEU A 43 -7.09 -0.77 6.17
N ALA A 44 -8.14 -1.58 6.39
CA ALA A 44 -9.40 -1.50 5.67
C ALA A 44 -10.58 -1.54 6.63
N ALA A 45 -11.62 -0.76 6.32
CA ALA A 45 -12.86 -0.69 7.09
C ALA A 45 -14.06 -0.44 6.17
N ARG A 46 -15.25 -0.84 6.60
CA ARG A 46 -16.54 -0.52 5.94
C ARG A 46 -17.61 -0.08 6.96
N PRO A 47 -18.75 0.49 6.51
CA PRO A 47 -19.82 0.88 7.42
C PRO A 47 -20.34 -0.33 8.20
N GLY A 48 -20.50 -0.17 9.52
CA GLY A 48 -20.96 -1.24 10.41
C GLY A 48 -19.87 -2.11 11.01
N ASP A 49 -18.60 -1.97 10.60
CA ASP A 49 -17.49 -2.64 11.31
C ASP A 49 -17.24 -1.98 12.67
N ASP A 50 -16.91 -2.79 13.69
CA ASP A 50 -16.51 -2.30 15.02
C ASP A 50 -15.07 -1.73 15.01
N ARG A 51 -14.20 -2.27 14.15
CA ARG A 51 -12.78 -1.89 14.02
C ARG A 51 -12.27 -2.11 12.61
N ALA A 52 -11.28 -1.32 12.19
CA ALA A 52 -10.52 -1.59 10.98
C ALA A 52 -9.64 -2.84 11.12
N ARG A 53 -9.24 -3.42 9.98
CA ARG A 53 -8.36 -4.60 9.91
C ARG A 53 -7.14 -4.34 9.02
N PRO A 54 -5.94 -4.84 9.37
CA PRO A 54 -4.77 -4.69 8.52
C PRO A 54 -4.95 -5.49 7.22
N LEU A 55 -4.56 -4.91 6.10
CA LEU A 55 -4.49 -5.60 4.81
C LEU A 55 -3.22 -6.45 4.68
N THR A 56 -2.12 -6.01 5.32
CA THR A 56 -0.87 -6.76 5.41
C THR A 56 -0.05 -6.26 6.60
N THR A 57 0.98 -7.02 6.99
CA THR A 57 1.96 -6.67 8.02
C THR A 57 3.38 -6.71 7.44
N GLY A 58 4.39 -6.33 8.23
CA GLY A 58 5.81 -6.35 7.85
C GLY A 58 6.33 -5.05 7.23
N TYR A 59 5.45 -4.07 7.00
CA TYR A 59 5.77 -2.82 6.33
C TYR A 59 5.19 -1.63 7.10
N TYR A 60 5.84 -0.48 6.96
CA TYR A 60 5.25 0.82 7.20
C TYR A 60 4.95 1.44 5.84
N PHE A 61 3.67 1.55 5.49
CA PHE A 61 3.25 2.24 4.28
C PHE A 61 2.96 3.70 4.55
N ASN A 62 3.49 4.60 3.72
CA ASN A 62 3.11 6.00 3.78
C ASN A 62 1.94 6.26 2.83
N HIS A 63 2.18 6.05 1.54
CA HIS A 63 1.22 6.18 0.45
C HIS A 63 0.75 4.80 0.02
N ILE A 64 -0.54 4.74 -0.30
CA ILE A 64 -1.26 3.51 -0.59
C ILE A 64 -2.21 3.74 -1.75
N SER A 65 -2.43 2.69 -2.54
CA SER A 65 -3.43 2.66 -3.60
C SER A 65 -3.98 1.25 -3.74
N VAL A 66 -5.22 1.14 -4.21
CA VAL A 66 -5.88 -0.14 -4.50
C VAL A 66 -6.26 -0.14 -5.98
N SER A 67 -6.00 -1.27 -6.63
CA SER A 67 -6.38 -1.52 -8.03
C SER A 67 -7.87 -1.30 -8.27
N ALA A 68 -8.24 -0.89 -9.49
CA ALA A 68 -9.63 -0.57 -9.84
C ALA A 68 -10.60 -1.75 -9.59
N CYS A 69 -10.13 -3.00 -9.75
CA CYS A 69 -10.92 -4.20 -9.45
C CYS A 69 -11.03 -4.53 -7.95
N GLY A 70 -10.34 -3.79 -7.09
CA GLY A 70 -10.36 -3.98 -5.64
C GLY A 70 -9.60 -5.20 -5.12
N ARG A 71 -8.92 -5.97 -6.00
CA ARG A 71 -8.27 -7.24 -5.61
C ARG A 71 -6.86 -7.07 -5.08
N TYR A 72 -6.14 -6.07 -5.60
CA TYR A 72 -4.72 -5.86 -5.31
C TYR A 72 -4.45 -4.46 -4.77
N PHE A 73 -3.46 -4.32 -3.91
CA PHE A 73 -2.97 -3.06 -3.38
C PHE A 73 -1.51 -2.82 -3.75
N ILE A 74 -1.09 -1.55 -3.69
CA ILE A 74 0.30 -1.13 -3.78
C ILE A 74 0.57 -0.05 -2.73
N GLY A 75 1.77 -0.03 -2.16
CA GLY A 75 2.22 1.03 -1.28
C GLY A 75 3.73 1.18 -1.23
N ASP A 76 4.22 2.31 -0.74
CA ASP A 76 5.64 2.59 -0.56
C ASP A 76 6.11 2.26 0.87
N ALA A 77 6.98 1.25 1.01
CA ALA A 77 7.43 0.77 2.31
C ALA A 77 8.59 1.64 2.83
N THR A 78 8.27 2.77 3.47
CA THR A 78 9.26 3.77 3.92
C THR A 78 10.12 3.31 5.09
N ASN A 79 9.78 2.18 5.72
CA ASN A 79 10.64 1.52 6.72
C ASN A 79 11.81 0.73 6.10
N LEU A 80 11.87 0.57 4.78
CA LEU A 80 12.89 -0.24 4.11
C LEU A 80 13.80 0.62 3.23
N GLU A 81 15.05 0.19 3.10
CA GLU A 81 16.06 0.83 2.24
C GLU A 81 15.60 0.87 0.78
N GLY A 82 15.77 2.03 0.14
CA GLY A 82 15.36 2.28 -1.24
C GLY A 82 13.84 2.43 -1.43
N VAL A 83 13.07 2.55 -0.33
CA VAL A 83 11.62 2.81 -0.30
C VAL A 83 10.86 1.94 -1.31
N PRO A 84 10.92 0.59 -1.18
CA PRO A 84 10.38 -0.29 -2.19
C PRO A 84 8.87 -0.15 -2.35
N LEU A 85 8.41 -0.29 -3.59
CA LEU A 85 7.00 -0.51 -3.89
C LEU A 85 6.65 -1.95 -3.56
N VAL A 86 5.65 -2.13 -2.72
CA VAL A 86 5.13 -3.45 -2.35
C VAL A 86 3.74 -3.59 -2.94
N VAL A 87 3.53 -4.65 -3.71
CA VAL A 87 2.21 -5.06 -4.19
C VAL A 87 1.69 -6.21 -3.37
N GLY A 88 0.37 -6.32 -3.21
CA GLY A 88 -0.22 -7.41 -2.46
C GLY A 88 -1.68 -7.68 -2.77
N SER A 89 -2.15 -8.82 -2.28
CA SER A 89 -3.56 -9.22 -2.35
C SER A 89 -4.36 -8.59 -1.21
N VAL A 90 -5.47 -7.94 -1.53
CA VAL A 90 -6.44 -7.46 -0.53
C VAL A 90 -7.08 -8.64 0.22
N THR A 91 -7.18 -9.81 -0.41
CA THR A 91 -7.85 -10.98 0.15
C THR A 91 -6.93 -11.78 1.07
N THR A 92 -5.71 -12.07 0.63
CA THR A 92 -4.79 -12.96 1.36
C THR A 92 -3.78 -12.19 2.21
N GLY A 93 -3.58 -10.89 1.95
CA GLY A 93 -2.52 -10.07 2.54
C GLY A 93 -1.11 -10.45 2.08
N ARG A 94 -0.96 -11.46 1.22
CA ARG A 94 0.33 -11.84 0.66
C ARG A 94 0.87 -10.69 -0.17
N SER A 95 2.15 -10.40 0.03
CA SER A 95 2.82 -9.23 -0.52
C SER A 95 4.14 -9.62 -1.17
N ALA A 96 4.57 -8.83 -2.16
CA ALA A 96 5.86 -8.93 -2.81
C ALA A 96 6.43 -7.52 -3.10
N ILE A 97 7.75 -7.39 -3.02
CA ILE A 97 8.43 -6.19 -3.50
C ILE A 97 8.41 -6.20 -5.03
N LEU A 98 7.86 -5.15 -5.64
CA LEU A 98 7.82 -4.95 -7.08
C LEU A 98 9.12 -4.33 -7.60
N CYS A 99 9.60 -3.27 -6.96
CA CYS A 99 10.90 -2.65 -7.21
C CYS A 99 11.31 -1.73 -6.07
N ARG A 100 12.58 -1.30 -6.07
CA ARG A 100 13.03 -0.16 -5.26
C ARG A 100 12.75 1.14 -5.98
N THR A 101 12.19 2.12 -5.27
CA THR A 101 11.95 3.44 -5.87
C THR A 101 13.24 4.25 -5.90
N GLU A 102 14.18 3.98 -5.00
CA GLU A 102 15.37 4.81 -4.76
C GLU A 102 15.00 6.28 -4.51
N THR A 103 13.82 6.50 -3.91
CA THR A 103 13.34 7.82 -3.51
C THR A 103 14.04 8.26 -2.23
N THR A 104 14.50 9.50 -2.18
CA THR A 104 15.01 10.10 -0.95
C THR A 104 13.89 10.27 0.08
N PRO A 105 14.01 9.71 1.31
CA PRO A 105 13.02 9.93 2.36
C PRO A 105 13.23 11.31 2.99
N ALA A 106 12.61 12.35 2.44
CA ALA A 106 12.64 13.71 2.99
C ALA A 106 11.24 14.30 3.19
N SER A 107 11.14 15.43 3.91
CA SER A 107 9.87 16.08 4.23
C SER A 107 9.01 16.51 3.02
N PRO A 108 9.58 17.01 1.90
CA PRO A 108 8.75 17.50 0.79
C PRO A 108 7.93 16.38 0.13
N GLN A 109 6.62 16.56 0.00
CA GLN A 109 5.71 15.53 -0.55
C GLN A 109 5.96 15.20 -2.03
N TRP A 110 6.50 16.15 -2.79
CA TRP A 110 6.67 16.05 -4.24
C TRP A 110 7.82 15.11 -4.67
N ILE A 111 8.64 14.62 -3.74
CA ILE A 111 9.62 13.57 -4.02
C ILE A 111 9.11 12.17 -3.71
N HIS A 112 8.03 12.03 -2.92
CA HIS A 112 7.57 10.73 -2.43
C HIS A 112 6.99 9.86 -3.54
N ALA A 113 6.99 8.54 -3.34
CA ALA A 113 6.71 7.61 -4.42
C ALA A 113 5.26 7.69 -4.94
N HIS A 114 4.26 7.90 -4.07
CA HIS A 114 2.84 7.99 -4.45
C HIS A 114 2.44 6.95 -5.52
N PRO A 115 2.56 5.64 -5.23
CA PRO A 115 2.39 4.62 -6.25
C PRO A 115 0.92 4.38 -6.62
N TYR A 116 0.67 4.15 -7.91
CA TYR A 116 -0.66 3.78 -8.43
C TYR A 116 -0.54 2.67 -9.47
N PHE A 117 -1.55 1.80 -9.54
CA PHE A 117 -1.72 0.92 -10.68
C PHE A 117 -2.16 1.70 -11.92
N THR A 118 -1.75 1.25 -13.11
CA THR A 118 -2.40 1.67 -14.36
C THR A 118 -3.80 1.05 -14.44
N THR A 119 -4.69 1.66 -15.21
CA THR A 119 -6.10 1.22 -15.33
C THR A 119 -6.25 -0.18 -15.91
N ASP A 120 -5.29 -0.63 -16.73
CA ASP A 120 -5.23 -1.98 -17.28
C ASP A 120 -4.63 -3.02 -16.31
N GLY A 121 -4.11 -2.58 -15.15
CA GLY A 121 -3.50 -3.44 -14.14
C GLY A 121 -2.14 -4.04 -14.52
N LYS A 122 -1.58 -3.68 -15.68
CA LYS A 122 -0.33 -4.28 -16.19
C LYS A 122 0.93 -3.56 -15.71
N SER A 123 0.77 -2.42 -15.06
CA SER A 123 1.90 -1.60 -14.63
C SER A 123 1.57 -0.83 -13.36
N ALA A 124 2.62 -0.33 -12.73
CA ALA A 124 2.54 0.68 -11.70
C ALA A 124 3.27 1.95 -12.15
N ILE A 125 2.78 3.10 -11.71
CA ILE A 125 3.42 4.41 -11.86
C ILE A 125 3.75 4.97 -10.47
N PHE A 126 4.83 5.72 -10.37
CA PHE A 126 5.29 6.31 -9.11
C PHE A 126 6.26 7.47 -9.39
N ASN A 127 6.40 8.40 -8.43
CA ASN A 127 7.44 9.43 -8.49
C ASN A 127 8.76 8.92 -7.88
N SER A 128 9.88 9.43 -8.35
CA SER A 128 11.17 9.21 -7.70
C SER A 128 12.16 10.29 -8.11
N ASP A 129 13.08 10.64 -7.22
CA ASP A 129 14.21 11.51 -7.47
C ASP A 129 15.51 10.74 -7.78
N ARG A 130 15.42 9.44 -8.11
CA ARG A 130 16.57 8.55 -8.39
C ARG A 130 17.53 9.07 -9.48
N SER A 131 17.07 9.95 -10.36
CA SER A 131 17.88 10.60 -11.39
C SER A 131 18.42 11.98 -10.98
N GLY A 132 18.33 12.34 -9.70
CA GLY A 132 18.74 13.62 -9.12
C GLY A 132 17.65 14.71 -9.10
N VAL A 133 16.53 14.50 -9.78
CA VAL A 133 15.34 15.37 -9.77
C VAL A 133 14.07 14.50 -9.83
N PRO A 134 12.92 14.95 -9.31
CA PRO A 134 11.68 14.19 -9.35
C PRO A 134 11.19 13.94 -10.77
N GLN A 135 10.88 12.69 -11.06
CA GLN A 135 10.28 12.23 -12.31
C GLN A 135 9.20 11.20 -12.02
N ILE A 136 8.31 10.98 -12.98
CA ILE A 136 7.37 9.86 -12.98
C ILE A 136 8.01 8.67 -13.68
N TYR A 137 8.00 7.52 -13.02
CA TYR A 137 8.46 6.25 -13.55
C TYR A 137 7.27 5.30 -13.74
N ARG A 138 7.41 4.39 -14.69
CA ARG A 138 6.52 3.25 -14.90
C ARG A 138 7.31 1.97 -14.74
N ILE A 139 6.72 0.97 -14.10
CA ILE A 139 7.23 -0.39 -14.05
C ILE A 139 6.14 -1.36 -14.48
N GLU A 140 6.51 -2.34 -15.29
CA GLU A 140 5.62 -3.44 -15.67
C GLU A 140 5.48 -4.43 -14.52
N ILE A 141 4.25 -4.87 -14.28
CA ILE A 141 3.98 -5.89 -13.28
C ILE A 141 4.21 -7.24 -13.96
N PRO A 142 5.12 -8.09 -13.44
CA PRO A 142 5.37 -9.39 -14.05
C PRO A 142 4.10 -10.23 -14.15
N ASP A 143 3.92 -10.89 -15.31
CA ASP A 143 2.78 -11.77 -15.55
C ASP A 143 2.65 -12.84 -14.45
N GLY A 144 1.43 -13.00 -13.92
CA GLY A 144 1.12 -13.98 -12.89
C GLY A 144 1.57 -13.61 -11.47
N LEU A 145 2.29 -12.49 -11.27
CA LEU A 145 2.71 -12.06 -9.93
C LEU A 145 1.49 -11.82 -9.03
N LEU A 146 0.54 -11.02 -9.49
CA LEU A 146 -0.63 -10.63 -8.68
C LEU A 146 -1.54 -11.84 -8.42
N GLU A 147 -1.81 -12.65 -9.44
CA GLU A 147 -2.60 -13.88 -9.32
C GLU A 147 -1.96 -14.87 -8.33
N GLY A 148 -0.63 -14.95 -8.35
CA GLY A 148 0.15 -15.76 -7.41
C GLY A 148 -0.01 -15.33 -5.96
N LEU A 149 -0.23 -14.03 -5.70
CA LEU A 149 -0.49 -13.48 -4.36
C LEU A 149 -1.94 -13.73 -3.92
N ASP A 150 -2.90 -13.73 -4.86
CA ASP A 150 -4.32 -13.97 -4.60
C ASP A 150 -4.69 -15.44 -4.36
N SER A 151 -3.86 -16.38 -4.81
CA SER A 151 -4.10 -17.81 -4.58
C SER A 151 -3.90 -18.20 -3.10
N SER A 152 -4.92 -18.83 -2.52
CA SER A 152 -4.91 -19.41 -1.16
C SER A 152 -4.34 -20.83 -1.10
N ALA A 153 -3.83 -21.36 -2.22
CA ALA A 153 -3.17 -22.67 -2.33
C ALA A 153 -1.87 -22.52 -3.15
N GLY A 154 -0.71 -23.06 -2.76
CA GLY A 154 -0.45 -23.97 -1.66
C GLY A 154 1.04 -24.12 -1.34
N ILE A 155 1.30 -24.40 -0.07
CA ILE A 155 2.36 -25.33 0.32
C ILE A 155 1.76 -26.73 0.11
N GLY A 156 2.24 -27.41 -0.93
CA GLY A 156 2.32 -28.87 -0.89
C GLY A 156 3.42 -29.30 0.06
#